data_AF-A0A7R9NZQ3-F1
#
_entry.id   AF-A0A7R9NZQ3-F1
#
_cell.length_a   1.000
_cell.length_b   1.000
_cell.length_c   1.000
_cell.angle_alpha   90.00
_cell.angle_beta   90.00
_cell.angle_gamma   90.00
#
_symmetry.space_group_name_H-M   'P 1'
#
loop_
_entity.id
_entity.type
_entity.pdbx_description
1 polymer ?
#
loop_
_entity_poly.entity_id
_entity_poly.type
_entity_poly.pdbx_seq_one_letter_code
_entity_poly.pdbx_strand_id
1 'polypeptide(L)'
;MLFLGCPQVYDPGTGRHYYWDIDSDVVSWLSPRHPKAVITESAAHLREELKMADVDDEEDESEEDGKESDAEEDDLSDEETKDESRREEQERRRESRERERARGRLKVRDNDLDPMDPASYSEAPRGTWSTGLGKKNEAKTGADTTAAGPLYQMRPYPNPGAVLRANAKNKPPLTSDKPAVMQPELPSIPP
;
A
#
# COMPACT_ATOMS: atom_id res chain seq x y z
N MET A 1 -22.68 -34.06 -23.72
CA MET A 1 -21.30 -34.20 -24.23
C MET A 1 -20.36 -33.56 -23.21
N LEU A 2 -19.82 -34.31 -22.25
CA LEU A 2 -18.46 -34.91 -22.21
C LEU A 2 -17.29 -33.90 -22.30
N PHE A 3 -17.09 -33.10 -21.23
CA PHE A 3 -15.80 -32.49 -20.86
C PHE A 3 -14.78 -33.59 -20.43
N LEU A 4 -14.40 -34.46 -21.36
CA LEU A 4 -13.41 -35.51 -21.15
C LEU A 4 -12.12 -35.09 -21.88
N GLY A 5 -11.40 -34.10 -21.38
CA GLY A 5 -10.16 -33.72 -22.07
C GLY A 5 -9.39 -32.50 -21.59
N CYS A 6 -9.91 -31.66 -20.69
CA CYS A 6 -9.18 -30.44 -20.31
C CYS A 6 -7.86 -30.80 -19.59
N PRO A 7 -6.68 -30.53 -20.18
CA PRO A 7 -5.41 -30.77 -19.51
C PRO A 7 -5.32 -29.90 -18.25
N GLN A 8 -4.85 -30.52 -17.16
CA GLN A 8 -4.58 -29.81 -15.91
C GLN A 8 -3.25 -29.07 -16.05
N VAL A 9 -3.29 -27.75 -16.01
CA VAL A 9 -2.10 -26.89 -16.12
C VAL A 9 -1.69 -26.44 -14.73
N TYR A 10 -0.40 -26.52 -14.41
CA TYR A 10 0.15 -26.02 -13.16
C TYR A 10 0.56 -24.55 -13.32
N ASP A 11 0.10 -23.70 -12.41
CA ASP A 11 0.53 -22.31 -12.32
C ASP A 11 1.59 -22.13 -11.20
N PRO A 12 2.86 -21.86 -11.55
CA PRO A 12 3.92 -21.63 -10.57
C PRO A 12 3.71 -20.39 -9.69
N GLY A 13 2.95 -19.40 -10.17
CA GLY A 13 2.71 -18.16 -9.42
C GLY A 13 1.76 -18.37 -8.24
N THR A 14 0.71 -19.16 -8.44
CA THR A 14 -0.30 -19.44 -7.40
C THR A 14 -0.10 -20.76 -6.67
N GLY A 15 0.77 -21.65 -7.18
CA GLY A 15 0.99 -22.98 -6.64
C GLY A 15 -0.25 -23.89 -6.76
N ARG A 16 -1.15 -23.56 -7.68
CA ARG A 16 -2.42 -24.26 -7.90
C ARG A 16 -2.50 -24.76 -9.34
N HIS A 17 -3.42 -25.68 -9.55
CA HIS A 17 -3.75 -26.14 -10.89
C HIS A 17 -5.04 -25.51 -11.37
N TYR A 18 -5.10 -25.24 -12.66
CA TYR A 18 -6.30 -24.81 -13.37
C TYR A 18 -6.55 -25.73 -14.56
N TYR A 19 -7.77 -25.72 -15.06
CA TYR A 19 -8.22 -26.50 -16.21
C TYR A 19 -8.55 -25.53 -17.33
N TRP A 20 -7.97 -25.77 -18.51
CA TRP A 20 -8.24 -24.99 -19.72
C TRP A 20 -8.63 -25.96 -20.83
N ASP A 21 -9.73 -25.65 -21.52
CA ASP A 21 -10.14 -26.34 -22.73
C ASP A 21 -9.65 -25.56 -23.95
N ILE A 22 -8.80 -26.19 -24.75
CA ILE A 22 -8.16 -25.55 -25.91
C ILE A 22 -9.18 -25.35 -27.04
N ASP A 23 -10.16 -26.24 -27.15
CA ASP A 23 -11.13 -26.21 -28.26
C ASP A 23 -12.21 -25.13 -28.06
N SER A 24 -12.58 -24.88 -26.80
CA SER A 24 -13.65 -23.94 -26.44
C SER A 24 -13.12 -22.65 -25.77
N ASP A 25 -11.80 -22.54 -25.61
CA ASP A 25 -11.11 -21.46 -24.90
C ASP A 25 -11.68 -21.10 -23.51
N VAL A 26 -12.19 -22.09 -22.79
CA VAL A 26 -12.76 -21.90 -21.45
C VAL A 26 -11.81 -22.34 -20.34
N VAL A 27 -11.80 -21.60 -19.25
CA VAL A 27 -10.91 -21.79 -18.10
C VAL A 27 -11.71 -22.01 -16.82
N SER A 28 -11.24 -22.90 -15.94
CA SER A 28 -11.81 -23.11 -14.60
C SER A 28 -10.75 -23.48 -13.56
N TRP A 29 -10.94 -23.00 -12.32
CA TRP A 29 -10.02 -23.29 -11.19
C TRP A 29 -10.26 -24.64 -10.51
N LEU A 30 -11.43 -25.23 -10.72
CA LEU A 30 -11.82 -26.52 -10.17
C LEU A 30 -12.10 -27.47 -11.32
N SER A 31 -11.96 -28.78 -11.08
CA SER A 31 -12.29 -29.77 -12.11
C SER A 31 -13.68 -29.50 -12.69
N PRO A 32 -13.88 -29.58 -14.02
CA PRO A 32 -15.18 -29.32 -14.65
C PRO A 32 -16.35 -30.16 -14.11
N ARG A 33 -16.05 -31.25 -13.40
CA ARG A 33 -17.03 -32.13 -12.74
C ARG A 33 -17.38 -31.72 -11.32
N HIS A 34 -16.72 -30.70 -10.78
CA HIS A 34 -16.91 -30.23 -9.42
C HIS A 34 -18.14 -29.30 -9.37
N PRO A 35 -19.05 -29.45 -8.40
CA PRO A 35 -20.31 -28.67 -8.35
C PRO A 35 -20.12 -27.17 -8.14
N LYS A 36 -18.92 -26.74 -7.70
CA LYS A 36 -18.55 -25.33 -7.55
C LYS A 36 -17.64 -24.81 -8.67
N ALA A 37 -17.42 -25.61 -9.73
CA ALA A 37 -16.61 -25.16 -10.85
C ALA A 37 -17.36 -24.03 -11.59
N VAL A 38 -16.71 -22.89 -11.69
CA VAL A 38 -17.15 -21.80 -12.55
C VAL A 38 -16.29 -21.87 -13.80
N ILE A 39 -16.94 -22.13 -14.93
CA ILE A 39 -16.30 -22.16 -16.24
C ILE A 39 -16.49 -20.76 -16.82
N THR A 40 -15.37 -20.07 -17.05
CA THR A 40 -15.35 -18.72 -17.63
C THR A 40 -14.56 -18.74 -18.92
N GLU A 41 -14.70 -17.70 -19.74
CA GLU A 41 -13.83 -17.50 -20.90
C GLU A 41 -12.38 -17.25 -20.46
N SER A 42 -11.46 -17.41 -21.40
CA SER A 42 -10.05 -17.15 -21.14
C SER A 42 -9.82 -15.67 -20.80
N ALA A 43 -8.83 -15.42 -19.94
CA ALA A 43 -8.45 -14.05 -19.59
C ALA A 43 -7.92 -13.26 -20.80
N ALA A 44 -7.52 -13.92 -21.88
CA ALA A 44 -7.13 -13.27 -23.13
C ALA A 44 -8.36 -12.72 -23.86
N HIS A 45 -9.41 -13.53 -23.99
CA HIS A 45 -10.67 -13.14 -24.61
C HIS A 45 -11.31 -11.95 -23.89
N LEU A 46 -11.41 -12.01 -22.56
CA LEU A 46 -11.98 -10.91 -21.75
C LEU A 46 -11.20 -9.59 -21.89
N ARG A 47 -9.88 -9.65 -22.13
CA ARG A 47 -9.06 -8.44 -22.35
C ARG A 47 -9.29 -7.86 -23.74
N GLU A 48 -9.51 -8.70 -24.74
CA GLU A 48 -9.80 -8.27 -26.10
C GLU A 48 -11.19 -7.65 -26.20
N GLU A 49 -12.20 -8.27 -25.59
CA GLU A 49 -13.57 -7.73 -25.51
C GLU A 49 -13.60 -6.34 -24.86
N LEU A 50 -12.94 -6.18 -23.71
CA LEU A 50 -12.81 -4.87 -23.05
C LEU A 50 -12.10 -3.83 -23.92
N LYS A 51 -11.12 -4.26 -24.73
CA LYS A 51 -10.39 -3.36 -25.62
C LYS A 51 -11.23 -2.95 -26.84
N MET A 52 -12.10 -3.82 -27.34
CA MET A 52 -12.98 -3.49 -28.47
C MET A 52 -14.15 -2.61 -28.02
N ALA A 53 -14.71 -2.84 -26.83
CA ALA A 53 -15.77 -1.99 -26.28
C ALA A 53 -15.31 -0.53 -26.08
N ASP A 54 -14.04 -0.31 -25.72
CA ASP A 54 -13.42 1.02 -25.59
C ASP A 54 -13.24 1.74 -26.94
N VAL A 55 -13.32 1.02 -28.06
CA VAL A 55 -13.22 1.57 -29.42
C VAL A 55 -14.60 1.92 -30.00
N ASP A 56 -15.63 1.13 -29.69
CA ASP A 56 -17.01 1.43 -30.11
C ASP A 56 -17.55 2.74 -29.47
N ASP A 57 -17.15 3.05 -28.23
CA ASP A 57 -17.46 4.34 -27.57
C ASP A 57 -16.75 5.54 -28.23
N GLU A 58 -15.66 5.32 -28.99
CA GLU A 58 -14.93 6.35 -29.73
C GLU A 58 -15.42 6.50 -31.20
N GLU A 59 -16.17 5.53 -31.74
CA GLU A 59 -16.75 5.61 -33.09
C GLU A 59 -18.09 6.38 -33.12
N ASP A 60 -18.84 6.41 -32.01
CA ASP A 60 -20.14 7.13 -31.91
C ASP A 60 -19.98 8.67 -31.77
N GLU A 61 -18.77 9.19 -31.56
CA GLU A 61 -18.44 10.63 -31.62
C GLU A 61 -18.01 11.12 -33.02
N SER A 62 -18.08 10.28 -34.06
CA SER A 62 -17.56 10.63 -35.40
C SER A 62 -18.61 10.95 -36.48
N GLU A 63 -19.91 10.96 -36.17
CA GLU A 63 -20.98 11.25 -37.16
C GLU A 63 -21.73 12.59 -36.97
N GLU A 64 -21.06 13.71 -36.63
CA GLU A 64 -21.65 15.04 -36.90
C GLU A 64 -20.60 16.18 -36.95
N ASP A 65 -20.07 16.50 -38.13
CA ASP A 65 -20.11 17.88 -38.69
C ASP A 65 -19.53 17.86 -40.12
N GLY A 66 -20.43 17.90 -41.10
CA GLY A 66 -20.06 18.26 -42.46
C GLY A 66 -19.87 19.77 -42.56
N LYS A 67 -18.61 20.24 -42.50
CA LYS A 67 -18.23 21.56 -43.03
C LYS A 67 -16.98 21.48 -43.88
N GLU A 68 -17.25 21.44 -45.18
CA GLU A 68 -16.38 21.96 -46.22
C GLU A 68 -16.11 23.46 -45.92
N SER A 69 -14.93 23.77 -45.43
CA SER A 69 -14.34 25.10 -45.59
C SER A 69 -12.83 24.99 -45.78
N ASP A 70 -12.47 25.04 -47.05
CA ASP A 70 -11.17 25.41 -47.60
C ASP A 70 -10.70 26.74 -46.97
N ALA A 71 -9.70 26.68 -46.09
CA ALA A 71 -8.87 27.82 -45.68
C ALA A 71 -7.60 27.30 -44.97
N GLU A 72 -6.51 27.33 -45.72
CA GLU A 72 -5.12 27.25 -45.29
C GLU A 72 -4.78 28.23 -44.14
N GLU A 73 -3.74 27.89 -43.36
CA GLU A 73 -3.04 28.66 -42.30
C GLU A 73 -3.53 28.57 -40.82
N ASP A 74 -2.89 27.69 -40.03
CA ASP A 74 -2.06 28.03 -38.82
C ASP A 74 -2.02 26.87 -37.78
N ASP A 75 -1.28 25.80 -38.09
CA ASP A 75 -1.14 24.54 -37.33
C ASP A 75 -0.07 24.58 -36.20
N LEU A 76 0.17 25.73 -35.57
CA LEU A 76 1.21 25.84 -34.52
C LEU A 76 0.71 26.38 -33.17
N SER A 77 -0.59 26.64 -33.00
CA SER A 77 -1.14 27.25 -31.77
C SER A 77 -2.03 26.36 -30.89
N ASP A 78 -2.51 25.21 -31.37
CA ASP A 78 -3.49 24.37 -30.65
C ASP A 78 -2.86 23.32 -29.70
N GLU A 79 -1.57 22.99 -29.88
CA GLU A 79 -0.86 22.08 -28.97
C GLU A 79 -0.46 22.77 -27.65
N GLU A 80 -0.16 24.08 -27.66
CA GLU A 80 0.18 24.81 -26.43
C GLU A 80 -1.05 25.02 -25.54
N THR A 81 -2.22 25.30 -26.11
CA THR A 81 -3.47 25.50 -25.35
C THR A 81 -3.94 24.20 -24.67
N LYS A 82 -3.78 23.06 -25.34
CA LYS A 82 -4.13 21.73 -24.80
C LYS A 82 -3.17 21.28 -23.70
N ASP A 83 -1.87 21.53 -23.86
CA ASP A 83 -0.87 21.20 -22.83
C ASP A 83 -1.02 22.11 -21.60
N GLU A 84 -1.35 23.39 -21.80
CA GLU A 84 -1.64 24.32 -20.69
C GLU A 84 -2.87 23.91 -19.89
N SER A 85 -3.95 23.48 -20.56
CA SER A 85 -5.17 22.95 -19.91
C SER A 85 -4.88 21.71 -19.06
N ARG A 86 -4.07 20.77 -19.57
CA ARG A 86 -3.64 19.57 -18.83
C ARG A 86 -2.79 19.91 -17.61
N ARG A 87 -1.90 20.89 -17.73
CA ARG A 87 -1.07 21.37 -16.61
C ARG A 87 -1.93 22.02 -15.54
N GLU A 88 -2.89 22.85 -15.92
CA GLU A 88 -3.81 23.52 -15.00
C GLU A 88 -4.69 22.49 -14.27
N GLU A 89 -5.18 21.46 -14.96
CA GLU A 89 -5.93 20.37 -14.32
C GLU A 89 -5.07 19.58 -13.33
N GLN A 90 -3.84 19.25 -13.70
CA GLN A 90 -2.91 18.59 -12.78
C GLN A 90 -2.62 19.45 -11.55
N GLU A 91 -2.47 20.76 -11.72
CA GLU A 91 -2.24 21.70 -10.63
C GLU A 91 -3.46 21.77 -9.71
N ARG A 92 -4.68 21.91 -10.25
CA ARG A 92 -5.94 21.84 -9.47
C ARG A 92 -6.06 20.52 -8.71
N ARG A 93 -5.71 19.39 -9.34
CA ARG A 93 -5.74 18.07 -8.69
C ARG A 93 -4.69 17.96 -7.58
N ARG A 94 -3.50 18.54 -7.79
CA ARG A 94 -2.44 18.61 -6.79
C ARG A 94 -2.84 19.47 -5.60
N GLU A 95 -3.37 20.66 -5.86
CA GLU A 95 -3.85 21.60 -4.84
C GLU A 95 -4.99 20.97 -4.03
N SER A 96 -5.94 20.30 -4.69
CA SER A 96 -7.03 19.57 -4.03
C SER A 96 -6.50 18.49 -3.08
N ARG A 97 -5.56 17.66 -3.55
CA ARG A 97 -4.90 16.63 -2.72
C ARG A 97 -4.08 17.24 -1.59
N GLU A 98 -3.44 18.39 -1.79
CA GLU A 98 -2.69 19.09 -0.76
C GLU A 98 -3.63 19.68 0.30
N ARG A 99 -4.75 20.26 -0.12
CA ARG A 99 -5.80 20.78 0.77
C ARG A 99 -6.45 19.66 1.58
N GLU A 100 -6.68 18.49 0.97
CA GLU A 100 -7.15 17.28 1.66
C GLU A 100 -6.15 16.79 2.70
N ARG A 101 -4.85 16.74 2.36
CA ARG A 101 -3.79 16.40 3.32
C ARG A 101 -3.66 17.43 4.45
N ALA A 102 -3.79 18.72 4.14
CA ALA A 102 -3.67 19.82 5.10
C ALA A 102 -4.85 19.87 6.08
N ARG A 103 -6.06 19.47 5.64
CA ARG A 103 -7.21 19.26 6.53
C ARG A 103 -7.00 18.13 7.53
N GLY A 104 -6.00 17.26 7.28
CA GLY A 104 -5.74 16.08 8.07
C GLY A 104 -6.83 15.03 7.87
N ARG A 105 -6.50 13.77 8.15
CA ARG A 105 -7.53 12.72 8.20
C ARG A 105 -8.37 13.00 9.44
N LEU A 106 -9.63 13.42 9.26
CA LEU A 106 -10.57 13.61 10.37
C LEU A 106 -10.53 12.37 11.25
N LYS A 107 -10.41 12.58 12.56
CA LYS A 107 -10.32 11.51 13.55
C LYS A 107 -11.65 10.76 13.50
N VAL A 108 -11.68 9.66 12.74
CA VAL A 108 -12.87 8.82 12.55
C VAL A 108 -13.36 8.42 13.94
N ARG A 109 -14.56 8.87 14.35
CA ARG A 109 -15.14 8.47 15.63
C ARG A 109 -15.41 6.97 15.61
N ASP A 110 -15.59 6.37 16.79
CA ASP A 110 -15.72 4.92 16.89
C ASP A 110 -16.87 4.31 16.05
N ASN A 111 -17.88 5.14 15.69
CA ASN A 111 -19.06 4.76 14.93
C ASN A 111 -19.08 5.24 13.46
N ASP A 112 -18.02 5.89 12.97
CA ASP A 112 -17.94 6.40 11.58
C ASP A 112 -17.20 5.41 10.65
N LEU A 113 -16.95 4.18 11.11
CA LEU A 113 -16.38 3.14 10.26
C LEU A 113 -17.47 2.44 9.45
N ASP A 114 -17.11 2.08 8.22
CA ASP A 114 -17.95 1.22 7.41
C ASP A 114 -18.22 -0.07 8.21
N PRO A 115 -19.49 -0.49 8.37
CA PRO A 115 -19.80 -1.79 8.94
C PRO A 115 -19.20 -2.95 8.13
N MET A 116 -18.60 -2.76 6.97
CA MET A 116 -17.86 -3.82 6.25
C MET A 116 -16.35 -3.72 6.41
N ASP A 117 -15.82 -2.67 7.05
CA ASP A 117 -14.39 -2.53 7.27
C ASP A 117 -13.91 -3.48 8.39
N PRO A 118 -12.78 -4.19 8.21
CA PRO A 118 -12.23 -5.08 9.24
C PRO A 118 -11.92 -4.36 10.56
N ALA A 119 -11.58 -3.07 10.50
CA ALA A 119 -11.35 -2.23 11.67
C ALA A 119 -12.64 -1.95 12.48
N SER A 120 -13.82 -2.18 11.89
CA SER A 120 -15.13 -2.01 12.52
C SER A 120 -15.48 -3.20 13.44
N TYR A 121 -15.01 -4.40 13.09
CA TYR A 121 -15.26 -5.62 13.86
C TYR A 121 -14.08 -6.08 14.73
N SER A 122 -12.88 -5.54 14.52
CA SER A 122 -11.69 -5.94 15.26
C SER A 122 -11.35 -4.96 16.39
N GLU A 123 -10.77 -5.46 17.49
CA GLU A 123 -10.16 -4.64 18.54
C GLU A 123 -8.81 -4.03 18.11
N ALA A 124 -8.59 -3.85 16.80
CA ALA A 124 -7.36 -3.28 16.31
C ALA A 124 -7.16 -1.87 16.93
N PRO A 125 -5.99 -1.58 17.51
CA PRO A 125 -5.75 -0.29 18.16
C PRO A 125 -5.92 0.83 17.14
N ARG A 126 -6.90 1.70 17.41
CA ARG A 126 -7.28 2.82 16.53
C ARG A 126 -6.34 3.98 16.82
N GLY A 127 -5.66 4.49 15.81
CA GLY A 127 -4.70 5.58 15.97
C GLY A 127 -3.96 5.93 14.69
N THR A 128 -3.22 7.03 14.70
CA THR A 128 -2.24 7.35 13.66
C THR A 128 -1.03 6.40 13.77
N TRP A 129 -0.20 6.30 12.73
CA TRP A 129 1.06 5.54 12.75
C TRP A 129 1.97 5.88 13.95
N SER A 130 1.85 7.09 14.50
CA SER A 130 2.58 7.54 15.68
C SER A 130 2.00 7.08 17.03
N THR A 131 0.85 6.40 17.02
CA THR A 131 0.17 5.94 18.24
C THR A 131 0.92 4.76 18.82
N GLY A 132 1.40 4.89 20.06
CA GLY A 132 2.24 3.88 20.73
C GLY A 132 3.73 4.22 20.79
N LEU A 133 4.20 5.29 20.13
CA LEU A 133 5.57 5.78 20.31
C LEU A 133 5.68 6.67 21.56
N GLY A 134 6.67 6.41 22.41
CA GLY A 134 6.88 7.10 23.68
C GLY A 134 7.14 8.61 23.55
N LYS A 135 7.62 9.08 22.38
CA LYS A 135 7.76 10.49 22.06
C LYS A 135 7.11 10.78 20.71
N LYS A 136 6.17 11.74 20.70
CA LYS A 136 5.35 12.15 19.54
C LYS A 136 6.15 12.55 18.28
N ASN A 137 7.46 12.77 18.41
CA ASN A 137 8.35 13.18 17.31
C ASN A 137 9.35 12.09 16.89
N GLU A 138 9.50 11.01 17.65
CA GLU A 138 10.53 9.99 17.41
C GLU A 138 10.28 9.20 16.11
N ALA A 139 9.03 9.00 15.71
CA ALA A 139 8.70 8.37 14.42
C ALA A 139 8.78 9.31 13.22
N LYS A 140 8.54 10.62 13.40
CA LYS A 140 8.62 11.60 12.30
C LYS A 140 10.04 12.08 12.07
N THR A 141 10.88 11.97 13.09
CA THR A 141 12.32 12.16 13.01
C THR A 141 12.97 10.78 13.12
N GLY A 142 12.89 9.96 12.07
CA GLY A 142 13.81 8.82 11.88
C GLY A 142 15.29 9.25 11.70
N ALA A 143 15.61 10.48 12.11
CA ALA A 143 16.87 11.17 12.00
C ALA A 143 17.12 11.94 13.30
N ASP A 144 18.35 11.94 13.77
CA ASP A 144 18.73 12.65 14.98
C ASP A 144 18.46 14.15 14.83
N THR A 145 17.64 14.71 15.72
CA THR A 145 17.33 16.16 15.81
C THR A 145 18.58 17.04 16.02
N THR A 146 19.73 16.44 16.34
CA THR A 146 21.02 17.12 16.48
C THR A 146 21.68 17.46 15.13
N ALA A 147 21.11 17.02 14.01
CA ALA A 147 21.67 17.22 12.68
C ALA A 147 21.16 18.50 12.00
N ALA A 148 21.99 19.54 11.94
CA ALA A 148 21.81 20.62 10.95
C ALA A 148 22.43 20.15 9.62
N GLY A 149 21.62 19.67 8.67
CA GLY A 149 22.09 19.28 7.34
C GLY A 149 21.12 18.39 6.55
N PRO A 150 21.43 18.08 5.27
CA PRO A 150 20.60 17.23 4.42
C PRO A 150 20.39 15.83 5.02
N LEU A 151 19.15 15.34 4.94
CA LEU A 151 18.66 14.15 5.65
C LEU A 151 19.40 12.84 5.29
N TYR A 152 20.04 12.78 4.12
CA TYR A 152 20.61 11.56 3.53
C TYR A 152 22.14 11.44 3.64
N GLN A 153 22.83 12.34 4.33
CA GLN A 153 24.28 12.26 4.45
C GLN A 153 24.71 11.13 5.41
N MET A 154 25.67 10.31 4.96
CA MET A 154 26.33 9.32 5.81
C MET A 154 27.05 10.04 6.96
N ARG A 155 26.58 9.82 8.20
CA ARG A 155 27.14 10.49 9.38
C ARG A 155 28.24 9.61 9.99
N PRO A 156 29.35 10.20 10.45
CA PRO A 156 30.34 9.47 11.22
C PRO A 156 29.68 8.87 12.48
N TYR A 157 29.99 7.62 12.80
CA TYR A 157 29.53 6.99 14.03
C TYR A 157 29.96 7.83 15.26
N PRO A 158 29.15 7.87 16.33
CA PRO A 158 29.52 8.55 17.55
C PRO A 158 30.83 7.99 18.11
N ASN A 159 31.67 8.86 18.67
CA ASN A 159 32.90 8.40 19.31
C ASN A 159 32.60 7.47 20.50
N PRO A 160 33.51 6.54 20.84
CA PRO A 160 33.28 5.55 21.89
C PRO A 160 32.83 6.16 23.23
N GLY A 161 33.34 7.34 23.60
CA GLY A 161 32.95 8.04 24.82
C GLY A 161 31.50 8.56 24.82
N ALA A 162 30.99 8.99 23.67
CA ALA A 162 29.60 9.39 23.51
C ALA A 162 28.65 8.19 23.68
N VAL A 163 29.01 7.03 23.12
CA VAL A 163 28.26 5.77 23.29
C VAL A 163 28.22 5.36 24.76
N LEU A 164 29.36 5.41 25.46
CA LEU A 164 29.43 5.10 26.90
C LEU A 164 28.53 6.03 27.74
N ARG A 165 28.54 7.34 27.46
CA ARG A 165 27.66 8.31 28.15
C ARG A 165 26.19 8.08 27.85
N ALA A 166 25.83 7.77 26.60
CA ALA A 166 24.45 7.46 26.22
C ALA A 166 23.95 6.20 26.93
N ASN A 167 24.75 5.14 26.96
CA ASN A 167 24.42 3.90 27.66
C ASN A 167 24.31 4.10 29.17
N ALA A 168 25.16 4.94 29.77
CA ALA A 168 25.07 5.28 31.19
C ALA A 168 23.76 6.01 31.55
N LYS A 169 23.26 6.88 30.66
CA LYS A 169 21.96 7.57 30.84
C LYS A 169 20.76 6.64 30.70
N ASN A 170 20.88 5.59 29.89
CA ASN A 170 19.83 4.59 29.67
C ASN A 170 19.82 3.48 30.71
N LYS A 171 20.81 3.44 31.63
CA LYS A 171 20.71 2.55 32.78
C LYS A 171 19.56 3.04 33.66
N PRO A 172 18.58 2.20 33.99
CA PRO A 172 17.59 2.55 34.99
C PRO A 172 18.32 2.90 36.29
N PRO A 173 17.80 3.84 37.10
CA PRO A 173 18.39 4.12 38.40
C PRO A 173 18.51 2.79 39.15
N LEU A 174 19.71 2.50 39.64
CA LEU A 174 19.92 1.43 40.61
C LEU A 174 19.06 1.79 41.81
N THR A 175 17.85 1.25 41.88
CA THR A 175 17.08 1.21 43.11
C THR A 175 17.99 0.51 44.12
N SER A 176 18.30 1.20 45.22
CA SER A 176 19.15 0.73 46.31
C SER A 176 18.51 -0.40 47.13
N ASP A 177 17.53 -1.11 46.57
CA ASP A 177 16.93 -2.29 47.18
C ASP A 177 17.65 -3.54 46.65
N LYS A 178 18.92 -3.68 47.01
CA LYS A 178 19.49 -5.03 47.09
C LYS A 178 18.85 -5.68 48.31
N PRO A 179 18.08 -6.78 48.18
CA PRO A 179 17.78 -7.60 49.34
C PRO A 179 19.11 -8.07 49.92
N ALA A 180 19.32 -7.83 51.21
CA ALA A 180 20.48 -8.33 51.92
C ALA A 180 20.59 -9.84 51.67
N VAL A 181 21.72 -10.27 51.12
CA VAL A 181 22.03 -11.70 50.98
C VAL A 181 22.15 -12.24 52.40
N MET A 182 21.11 -12.92 52.89
CA MET A 182 21.15 -13.67 54.14
C MET A 182 22.21 -14.76 53.98
N GLN A 183 23.31 -14.61 54.70
CA GLN A 183 24.30 -15.68 54.80
C GLN A 183 23.64 -16.86 55.54
N PRO A 184 23.81 -18.12 55.09
CA PRO A 184 23.33 -19.26 55.85
C PRO A 184 24.17 -19.38 57.14
N GLU A 185 23.50 -19.42 58.30
CA GLU A 185 24.18 -19.66 59.57
C GLU A 185 24.84 -21.04 59.57
N LEU A 186 26.12 -21.09 59.93
CA LEU A 186 26.85 -22.34 60.14
C LEU A 186 26.35 -23.01 61.42
N PRO A 187 26.07 -24.32 61.41
CA PRO A 187 25.60 -25.01 62.61
C PRO A 187 26.67 -25.00 63.71
N SER A 188 26.29 -24.51 64.89
CA SER A 188 27.08 -24.62 66.12
C SER A 188 27.19 -26.09 66.52
N ILE A 189 28.42 -26.59 66.60
CA ILE A 189 28.73 -27.91 67.13
C ILE A 189 28.90 -27.77 68.65
N PRO A 190 28.11 -28.48 69.48
CA PRO A 190 28.26 -28.46 70.94
C PRO A 190 29.55 -29.19 71.39
N PRO A 191 30.05 -28.91 72.61
CA PRO A 191 31.36 -29.33 73.10
C PRO A 191 31.52 -30.85 73.27
#